data_AF-A0A9E2Q593-F1
#
_entry.id   AF-A0A9E2Q593-F1
#
_cell.length_a   1.000
_cell.length_b   1.000
_cell.length_c   1.000
_cell.angle_alpha   90.00
_cell.angle_beta   90.00
_cell.angle_gamma   90.00
#
_symmetry.space_group_name_H-M   'P 1'
#
loop_
_entity.id
_entity.type
_entity.pdbx_description
1 polymer ?
#
loop_
_entity_poly.entity_id
_entity_poly.type
_entity_poly.pdbx_seq_one_letter_code
_entity_poly.pdbx_strand_id
1 'polypeptide(L)'
;KGYRLVEVRLRTADESLLAAHYIEHAGKPFVGPLIAFMASGPVLSLVVEGYRVIEGVRALAGATDPTTAAPGSIRGDLAADTGASVIENIIHASDSPESSAREIALWFGGLDS
;
A
#
# COMPACT_ATOMS: atom_id res chain seq x y z
N LYS A 1 7.13 14.91 9.83
CA LYS A 1 7.92 13.69 9.53
C LYS A 1 9.15 13.94 8.67
N GLY A 2 9.19 14.95 7.79
CA GLY A 2 10.41 15.32 7.06
C GLY A 2 10.77 14.40 5.89
N TYR A 3 9.80 13.59 5.43
CA TYR A 3 9.97 12.78 4.23
C TYR A 3 9.76 13.60 2.96
N ARG A 4 10.41 13.18 1.89
CA ARG A 4 10.27 13.78 0.56
C ARG A 4 9.59 12.80 -0.39
N LEU A 5 8.65 13.30 -1.19
CA LEU A 5 8.11 12.55 -2.32
C LEU A 5 9.12 12.62 -3.46
N VAL A 6 9.61 11.45 -3.88
CA VAL A 6 10.55 11.32 -5.01
C VAL A 6 9.77 11.20 -6.30
N GLU A 7 8.71 10.39 -6.29
CA GLU A 7 7.84 10.20 -7.43
C GLU A 7 6.39 9.95 -7.00
N VAL A 8 5.45 10.42 -7.81
CA VAL A 8 4.01 10.34 -7.56
C VAL A 8 3.30 10.00 -8.87
N ARG A 9 2.47 8.95 -8.89
CA ARG A 9 1.67 8.58 -10.07
C ARG A 9 0.26 8.18 -9.66
N LEU A 10 -0.75 8.85 -10.23
CA LEU A 10 -2.14 8.40 -10.18
C LEU A 10 -2.38 7.45 -11.35
N ARG A 11 -2.86 6.23 -11.07
CA ARG A 11 -3.13 5.23 -12.12
C ARG A 11 -4.28 4.32 -11.74
N THR A 12 -4.94 3.74 -12.72
CA THR A 12 -5.75 2.53 -12.52
C THR A 12 -4.83 1.33 -12.73
N ALA A 13 -4.61 0.54 -11.69
CA ALA A 13 -3.77 -0.66 -11.78
C ALA A 13 -4.56 -1.81 -12.41
N ASP A 14 -3.98 -2.48 -13.39
CA ASP A 14 -4.57 -3.70 -13.95
C ASP A 14 -4.36 -4.91 -13.03
N GLU A 15 -5.11 -5.98 -13.30
CA GLU A 15 -5.06 -7.22 -12.53
C GLU A 15 -3.65 -7.85 -12.54
N SER A 16 -2.91 -7.72 -13.64
CA SER A 16 -1.57 -8.31 -13.77
C SER A 16 -0.55 -7.63 -12.84
N LEU A 17 -0.60 -6.30 -12.75
CA LEU A 17 0.22 -5.50 -11.84
C LEU A 17 -0.13 -5.82 -10.38
N LEU A 18 -1.42 -5.91 -10.05
CA LEU A 18 -1.87 -6.21 -8.70
C LEU A 18 -1.55 -7.66 -8.27
N ALA A 19 -1.68 -8.63 -9.18
CA ALA A 19 -1.30 -10.01 -8.94
C ALA A 19 0.22 -10.15 -8.71
N ALA A 20 1.04 -9.45 -9.49
CA ALA A 20 2.48 -9.39 -9.28
C ALA A 20 2.84 -8.72 -7.95
N HIS A 21 2.11 -7.68 -7.55
CA HIS A 21 2.31 -6.99 -6.28
C HIS A 21 2.01 -7.90 -5.08
N TYR A 22 0.92 -8.69 -5.13
CA TYR A 22 0.49 -9.59 -4.07
C TYR A 22 0.97 -11.04 -4.23
N ILE A 23 2.04 -11.29 -4.98
CA ILE A 23 2.51 -12.64 -5.30
C ILE A 23 2.83 -13.48 -4.05
N GLU A 24 3.33 -12.85 -2.97
CA GLU A 24 3.61 -13.50 -1.67
C GLU A 24 2.35 -13.97 -0.94
N HIS A 25 1.18 -13.59 -1.40
CA HIS A 25 -0.10 -13.99 -0.85
C HIS A 25 -0.88 -14.92 -1.80
N ALA A 26 -0.32 -15.27 -2.96
CA ALA A 26 -0.96 -16.12 -3.95
C ALA A 26 -1.58 -17.38 -3.32
N GLY A 27 -2.83 -17.66 -3.67
CA GLY A 27 -3.60 -18.80 -3.16
C GLY A 27 -4.28 -18.57 -1.81
N LYS A 28 -4.04 -17.45 -1.11
CA LYS A 28 -4.80 -17.11 0.10
C LYS A 28 -6.21 -16.62 -0.27
N PRO A 29 -7.25 -16.98 0.51
CA PRO A 29 -8.65 -16.73 0.16
C PRO A 29 -9.00 -15.25 0.02
N PHE A 30 -8.26 -14.36 0.69
CA PHE A 30 -8.49 -12.92 0.63
C PHE A 30 -7.87 -12.23 -0.60
N VAL A 31 -6.99 -12.89 -1.38
CA VAL A 31 -6.26 -12.22 -2.47
C VAL A 31 -7.19 -11.79 -3.61
N GLY A 32 -8.13 -12.63 -4.01
CA GLY A 32 -9.10 -12.28 -5.06
C GLY A 32 -9.90 -11.03 -4.70
N PRO A 33 -10.59 -11.00 -3.54
CA PRO A 33 -11.26 -9.81 -3.04
C PRO A 33 -10.35 -8.58 -2.91
N LEU A 34 -9.11 -8.75 -2.46
CA LEU A 34 -8.14 -7.65 -2.33
C LEU A 34 -7.76 -7.04 -3.69
N ILE A 35 -7.50 -7.87 -4.70
CA ILE A 35 -7.20 -7.40 -6.06
C ILE A 35 -8.43 -6.68 -6.64
N ALA A 36 -9.63 -7.24 -6.47
CA ALA A 36 -10.86 -6.61 -6.93
C ALA A 36 -11.09 -5.24 -6.29
N PHE A 37 -10.85 -5.11 -4.98
CA PHE A 37 -10.92 -3.84 -4.27
C PHE A 37 -9.90 -2.83 -4.82
N MET A 38 -8.63 -3.22 -4.95
CA MET A 38 -7.57 -2.35 -5.48
C MET A 38 -7.79 -1.93 -6.94
N ALA A 39 -8.46 -2.77 -7.74
CA ALA A 39 -8.83 -2.48 -9.13
C ALA A 39 -10.11 -1.64 -9.28
N SER A 40 -10.87 -1.42 -8.20
CA SER A 40 -12.17 -0.72 -8.25
C SER A 40 -12.08 0.78 -8.56
N GLY A 41 -10.87 1.35 -8.50
CA GLY A 41 -10.64 2.77 -8.75
C GLY A 41 -9.16 3.11 -8.96
N PRO A 42 -8.85 4.39 -9.24
CA PRO A 42 -7.48 4.83 -9.36
C PRO A 42 -6.77 4.82 -8.01
N VAL A 43 -5.51 4.41 -8.01
CA VAL A 43 -4.61 4.43 -6.86
C VAL A 43 -3.53 5.48 -7.04
N LEU A 44 -3.18 6.17 -5.96
CA LEU A 44 -2.06 7.10 -5.91
C LEU A 44 -0.82 6.38 -5.39
N SER A 45 0.09 6.02 -6.29
CA SER A 45 1.36 5.38 -5.93
C SER A 45 2.41 6.45 -5.61
N LEU A 46 3.16 6.27 -4.51
CA LEU A 46 4.18 7.20 -4.05
C LEU A 46 5.51 6.48 -3.85
N VAL A 47 6.60 7.11 -4.28
CA VAL A 47 7.95 6.79 -3.80
C VAL A 47 8.35 7.87 -2.80
N VAL A 48 8.68 7.45 -1.59
CA VAL A 48 8.96 8.34 -0.46
C VAL A 48 10.35 8.04 0.08
N GLU A 49 11.15 9.07 0.30
CA GLU A 49 12.49 8.94 0.88
C GLU A 49 12.63 9.69 2.22
N GLY A 50 13.62 9.24 2.99
CA GLY A 50 14.06 9.89 4.21
C GLY A 50 14.58 8.90 5.25
N TYR A 51 15.03 9.43 6.39
CA TYR A 51 15.56 8.61 7.46
C TYR A 51 14.47 7.73 8.09
N ARG A 52 14.71 6.40 8.15
CA ARG A 52 13.76 5.40 8.65
C ARG A 52 12.37 5.47 7.98
N VAL A 53 12.33 5.76 6.68
CA VAL A 53 11.07 6.02 5.96
C VAL A 53 10.09 4.85 5.98
N ILE A 54 10.56 3.59 5.86
CA ILE A 54 9.68 2.40 5.86
C ILE A 54 8.92 2.30 7.18
N GLU A 55 9.63 2.27 8.31
CA GLU A 55 9.02 2.27 9.64
C GLU A 55 8.11 3.49 9.85
N GLY A 56 8.56 4.66 9.41
CA GLY A 56 7.82 5.90 9.54
C GLY A 56 6.50 5.93 8.79
N VAL A 57 6.48 5.49 7.54
CA VAL A 57 5.27 5.40 6.71
C VAL A 57 4.34 4.32 7.26
N ARG A 58 4.85 3.18 7.74
CA ARG A 58 4.02 2.16 8.39
C ARG A 58 3.38 2.67 9.69
N ALA A 59 4.12 3.47 10.48
CA ALA A 59 3.57 4.11 11.66
C ALA A 59 2.50 5.16 11.31
N LEU A 60 2.66 5.91 10.21
CA LEU A 60 1.63 6.82 9.69
C LEU A 60 0.41 6.06 9.16
N ALA A 61 0.62 4.90 8.53
CA ALA A 61 -0.46 4.06 8.03
C ALA A 61 -1.33 3.52 9.18
N GLY A 62 -0.71 3.08 10.28
CA GLY A 62 -1.39 2.46 11.41
C GLY A 62 -1.58 0.95 11.25
N ALA A 63 -2.17 0.31 12.26
CA ALA A 63 -2.47 -1.13 12.24
C ALA A 63 -3.38 -1.50 11.05
N THR A 64 -3.27 -2.72 10.53
CA THR A 64 -4.06 -3.18 9.37
C THR A 64 -5.56 -3.13 9.62
N ASP A 65 -5.99 -3.48 10.84
CA ASP A 65 -7.36 -3.31 11.30
C ASP A 65 -7.58 -1.85 11.74
N PRO A 66 -8.45 -1.09 11.04
CA PRO A 66 -8.70 0.31 11.37
C PRO A 66 -9.30 0.50 12.77
N THR A 67 -10.02 -0.49 13.31
CA THR A 67 -10.64 -0.43 14.64
C THR A 67 -9.60 -0.35 15.75
N THR A 68 -8.44 -0.97 15.54
CA THR A 68 -7.32 -1.00 16.50
C THR A 68 -6.18 -0.07 16.11
N ALA A 69 -6.28 0.63 14.97
CA ALA A 69 -5.30 1.61 14.54
C ALA A 69 -5.36 2.86 15.44
N ALA A 70 -4.19 3.44 15.70
CA ALA A 70 -4.11 4.62 16.56
C ALA A 70 -4.82 5.83 15.92
N PRO A 71 -5.55 6.65 16.68
CA PRO A 71 -6.07 7.93 16.20
C PRO A 71 -4.94 8.80 15.65
N GLY A 72 -5.19 9.50 14.55
CA GLY A 72 -4.18 10.28 13.82
C GLY A 72 -3.36 9.49 12.80
N SER A 73 -3.53 8.16 12.73
CA SER A 73 -3.00 7.35 11.62
C SER A 73 -3.99 7.33 10.47
N ILE A 74 -3.49 7.06 9.26
CA ILE A 74 -4.32 7.03 8.04
C ILE A 74 -5.46 6.02 8.19
N ARG A 75 -5.17 4.81 8.69
CA ARG A 75 -6.20 3.79 8.89
C ARG A 75 -7.13 4.12 10.06
N GLY A 76 -6.60 4.70 11.15
CA GLY A 76 -7.42 5.08 12.30
C GLY A 76 -8.42 6.20 11.98
N ASP A 77 -8.04 7.13 11.11
CA ASP A 77 -8.88 8.30 10.81
C ASP A 77 -9.77 8.13 9.57
N LEU A 78 -9.34 7.34 8.58
CA LEU A 78 -9.96 7.34 7.25
C LEU A 78 -10.41 5.96 6.74
N ALA A 79 -9.93 4.86 7.32
CA ALA A 79 -10.40 3.52 6.94
C ALA A 79 -11.54 3.06 7.85
N ALA A 80 -12.34 2.12 7.35
CA ALA A 80 -13.41 1.49 8.11
C ALA A 80 -13.48 0.01 7.76
N ASP A 81 -13.68 -0.83 8.77
CA ASP A 81 -14.12 -2.22 8.55
C ASP A 81 -15.64 -2.21 8.44
N THR A 82 -16.15 -2.43 7.23
CA THR A 82 -17.58 -2.46 6.91
C THR A 82 -18.17 -3.87 6.96
N GLY A 83 -17.37 -4.88 7.33
CA GLY A 83 -17.74 -6.30 7.25
C GLY A 83 -17.71 -6.87 5.83
N ALA A 84 -17.03 -6.18 4.90
CA ALA A 84 -16.81 -6.65 3.54
C ALA A 84 -15.89 -7.89 3.50
N SER A 85 -15.76 -8.50 2.33
CA SER A 85 -14.90 -9.69 2.13
C SER A 85 -13.40 -9.44 2.34
N VAL A 86 -12.98 -8.17 2.38
CA VAL A 86 -11.62 -7.73 2.68
C VAL A 86 -11.71 -6.43 3.47
N ILE A 87 -10.74 -6.21 4.37
CA ILE A 87 -10.63 -4.94 5.09
C ILE A 87 -10.18 -3.86 4.10
N GLU A 88 -11.02 -2.86 3.91
CA GLU A 88 -10.78 -1.71 3.04
C GLU A 88 -9.89 -0.68 3.77
N ASN A 89 -8.64 -1.04 4.02
CA ASN A 89 -7.72 -0.25 4.86
C ASN A 89 -6.98 0.87 4.13
N ILE A 90 -7.44 1.23 2.92
CA ILE A 90 -7.11 2.42 2.09
C ILE A 90 -5.63 2.74 1.77
N ILE A 91 -4.67 2.06 2.38
CA ILE A 91 -3.23 2.31 2.19
C ILE A 91 -2.42 1.02 2.30
N HIS A 92 -1.50 0.85 1.35
CA HIS A 92 -0.39 -0.11 1.40
C HIS A 92 0.93 0.61 1.67
N ALA A 93 1.84 -0.06 2.37
CA ALA A 93 3.21 0.38 2.56
C ALA A 93 4.14 -0.83 2.65
N SER A 94 5.26 -0.78 1.95
CA SER A 94 6.29 -1.81 1.99
C SER A 94 6.72 -2.10 3.45
N ASP A 95 7.13 -3.34 3.73
CA ASP A 95 7.49 -3.80 5.06
C ASP A 95 9.01 -3.89 5.31
N SER A 96 9.80 -3.87 4.24
CA SER A 96 11.24 -4.12 4.25
C SER A 96 11.91 -3.39 3.08
N PRO A 97 13.23 -3.14 3.16
CA PRO A 97 13.99 -2.60 2.02
C PRO A 97 13.86 -3.47 0.76
N GLU A 98 13.81 -4.79 0.94
CA GLU A 98 13.68 -5.76 -0.14
C GLU A 98 12.31 -5.66 -0.83
N SER A 99 11.21 -5.63 -0.07
CA SER A 99 9.88 -5.43 -0.64
C SER A 99 9.73 -4.05 -1.28
N SER A 100 10.31 -3.01 -0.66
CA SER A 100 10.31 -1.65 -1.20
C SER A 100 10.99 -1.58 -2.57
N ALA A 101 12.18 -2.16 -2.73
CA ALA A 101 12.89 -2.18 -4.00
C ALA A 101 12.10 -2.90 -5.11
N ARG A 102 11.52 -4.06 -4.79
CA ARG A 102 10.66 -4.82 -5.71
C ARG A 102 9.42 -4.03 -6.12
N GLU A 103 8.73 -3.43 -5.15
CA GLU A 103 7.51 -2.66 -5.38
C GLU A 103 7.80 -1.40 -6.21
N ILE A 104 8.89 -0.69 -5.93
CA ILE A 104 9.32 0.46 -6.75
C ILE A 104 9.59 0.03 -8.20
N ALA A 105 10.34 -1.06 -8.40
CA ALA A 105 10.60 -1.57 -9.75
C ALA A 105 9.31 -1.94 -10.49
N LEU A 106 8.39 -2.64 -9.81
CA LEU A 106 7.12 -3.09 -10.36
C LEU A 106 6.18 -1.93 -10.72
N TRP A 107 6.04 -0.95 -9.83
CA TRP A 107 5.10 0.15 -10.03
C TRP A 107 5.71 1.27 -10.89
N PHE A 108 7.01 1.57 -10.80
CA PHE A 108 7.58 2.75 -11.47
C PHE A 108 8.46 2.43 -12.67
N GLY A 109 8.85 1.17 -12.85
CA GLY A 109 9.86 0.75 -13.84
C GLY A 109 11.29 0.93 -13.33
N GLY A 110 11.46 1.14 -12.03
CA GLY A 110 12.69 1.63 -11.41
C GLY A 110 12.60 3.14 -11.13
N LEU A 111 13.64 3.67 -10.50
CA LEU A 111 13.87 5.11 -10.40
C LEU A 111 15.01 5.44 -11.35
N ASP A 112 14.81 6.42 -12.22
CA ASP A 112 15.92 7.00 -12.98
C ASP A 112 16.86 7.69 -11.98
N SER A 113 18.10 7.22 -11.92
CA SER A 113 19.17 7.76 -11.05
C SER A 113 19.75 9.05 -11.60
#